data_AF-B4K234-F1
#
_entry.id   AF-B4K234-F1
#
_cell.length_a   1.000
_cell.length_b   1.000
_cell.length_c   1.000
_cell.angle_alpha   90.00
_cell.angle_beta   90.00
_cell.angle_gamma   90.00
#
_symmetry.space_group_name_H-M   'P 1'
#
loop_
_entity.id
_entity.type
_entity.pdbx_description
1 polymer ?
#
loop_
_entity_poly.entity_id
_entity_poly.type
_entity_poly.pdbx_seq_one_letter_code
_entity_poly.pdbx_strand_id
1 'polypeptide(L)'
;MQNQLVFAIILLLTSLADVQPAALNKSAVDIDFFKLYDNPEAHISLQKRLTTADRIAAHGYPSEHHHIVTEDGYIVGAFRIPYSHKLQNQNEYRPIVLIQHGLTSCSDAWILLGPNDGLPYLLADAGFDVWLGNGRGTTYSRNHTSRSTQHPYFWKFSWHEIGYYDIAAMIDYALETNGQGQKSIHYVGHSQGTTVFFALMSSRPEYNEKIKTAHMFAPIAIMTNMRNSLARSAGPYLGHQNIYSLLFSNQELIPHNSIIMNIFFNLCEPDQQLRVVCENVVQKLYDADRVNMTAMPDGMATHPAGCSSNQMLHYLQEQQSGYFRLYDYGTKKNLEVYESEQPPEYPVENISSEVHLWYADNDLMAAVEDVLALANRLHNRELHHMEDPMWDHGDFALNKEVRKYLNEPVITIMMEFEESNKEFEVSVIAVEVSALAEGFGEQPAGCSTNQILHYMQEQQSGHFRLYDYGTRKNLEMYKSEQPPDYPVENITAIVHLWYSKNDVMAAVEDVLALANRLPNKVLHQIKDPKWEHDDFALNLEIRDYVNKPVVEIIQNFERIKNEI
;
A
#
# COMPACT_ATOMS: atom_id res chain seq x y z
N MET A 1 -35.51 18.14 -6.61
CA MET A 1 -34.98 19.45 -6.14
C MET A 1 -35.46 19.86 -4.75
N GLN A 2 -36.74 20.18 -4.51
CA GLN A 2 -37.19 20.66 -3.17
C GLN A 2 -36.97 19.64 -2.03
N ASN A 3 -37.29 18.36 -2.25
CA ASN A 3 -37.08 17.31 -1.23
C ASN A 3 -35.59 16.96 -1.02
N GLN A 4 -34.74 17.16 -2.03
CA GLN A 4 -33.29 16.91 -1.96
C GLN A 4 -32.55 17.98 -1.16
N LEU A 5 -32.99 19.24 -1.28
CA LEU A 5 -32.46 20.34 -0.47
C LEU A 5 -32.85 20.17 1.00
N VAL A 6 -34.10 19.76 1.27
CA VAL A 6 -34.58 19.52 2.63
C VAL A 6 -33.85 18.34 3.28
N PHE A 7 -33.57 17.26 2.54
CA PHE A 7 -32.82 16.13 3.09
C PHE A 7 -31.33 16.43 3.29
N ALA A 8 -30.70 17.19 2.39
CA ALA A 8 -29.33 17.68 2.59
C ALA A 8 -29.24 18.62 3.79
N ILE A 9 -30.22 19.52 3.97
CA ILE A 9 -30.34 20.38 5.15
C ILE A 9 -30.60 19.55 6.41
N ILE A 10 -31.45 18.51 6.36
CA ILE A 10 -31.69 17.63 7.51
C ILE A 10 -30.43 16.84 7.84
N LEU A 11 -29.71 16.26 6.88
CA LEU A 11 -28.44 15.56 7.11
C LEU A 11 -27.39 16.51 7.72
N LEU A 12 -27.25 17.72 7.16
CA LEU A 12 -26.36 18.76 7.68
C LEU A 12 -26.77 19.22 9.08
N LEU A 13 -28.07 19.38 9.33
CA LEU A 13 -28.63 19.74 10.64
C LEU A 13 -28.56 18.58 11.63
N THR A 14 -28.57 17.33 11.18
CA THR A 14 -28.43 16.14 12.04
C THR A 14 -26.97 15.83 12.36
N SER A 15 -26.02 16.11 11.46
CA SER A 15 -24.59 16.20 11.82
C SER A 15 -24.31 17.36 12.76
N LEU A 16 -25.19 18.37 12.77
CA LEU A 16 -25.21 19.44 13.76
C LEU A 16 -26.16 19.14 14.95
N ALA A 17 -26.82 17.97 15.04
CA ALA A 17 -27.81 17.72 16.10
C ALA A 17 -27.20 17.11 17.37
N ASP A 18 -25.97 16.60 17.31
CA ASP A 18 -25.14 16.37 18.50
C ASP A 18 -24.50 17.67 19.03
N VAL A 19 -24.84 18.81 18.41
CA VAL A 19 -24.57 20.14 18.98
C VAL A 19 -25.55 20.35 20.13
N GLN A 20 -25.16 19.94 21.34
CA GLN A 20 -25.51 20.80 22.47
C GLN A 20 -25.03 22.20 22.09
N PRO A 21 -25.87 23.25 22.21
CA PRO A 21 -25.39 24.60 22.06
C PRO A 21 -24.44 24.83 23.23
N ALA A 22 -23.14 24.60 23.00
CA ALA A 22 -22.13 25.29 23.76
C ALA A 22 -22.49 26.76 23.58
N ALA A 23 -23.04 27.35 24.65
CA ALA A 23 -23.40 28.75 24.65
C ALA A 23 -22.21 29.51 24.07
N LEU A 24 -22.41 30.16 22.92
CA LEU A 24 -21.46 31.11 22.36
C LEU A 24 -21.04 31.99 23.53
N ASN A 25 -19.79 31.87 23.94
CA ASN A 25 -19.25 32.71 24.99
C ASN A 25 -19.38 34.13 24.43
N LYS A 26 -20.25 34.94 25.05
CA LYS A 26 -20.73 36.25 24.55
C LYS A 26 -19.62 37.29 24.33
N SER A 27 -18.36 36.91 24.50
CA SER A 27 -17.18 37.76 24.37
C SER A 27 -16.36 37.50 23.09
N ALA A 28 -16.70 36.51 22.26
CA ALA A 28 -16.01 36.29 20.99
C ALA A 28 -16.92 36.61 19.79
N VAL A 29 -16.59 37.73 19.15
CA VAL A 29 -17.04 38.22 17.84
C VAL A 29 -18.40 38.96 17.79
N ASP A 30 -18.32 40.28 17.97
CA ASP A 30 -19.37 41.24 17.59
C ASP A 30 -19.28 41.45 16.06
N ILE A 31 -19.86 40.53 15.27
CA ILE A 31 -19.88 40.60 13.79
C ILE A 31 -20.99 41.55 13.36
N ASP A 32 -20.63 42.73 12.88
CA ASP A 32 -21.56 43.66 12.24
C ASP A 32 -21.82 43.23 10.78
N PHE A 33 -22.84 42.39 10.61
CA PHE A 33 -23.27 41.88 9.31
C PHE A 33 -23.66 42.97 8.30
N PHE A 34 -24.14 44.14 8.77
CA PHE A 34 -24.50 45.25 7.87
C PHE A 34 -23.25 45.91 7.27
N LYS A 35 -22.18 46.02 8.06
CA LYS A 35 -20.90 46.56 7.60
C LYS A 35 -20.18 45.65 6.60
N LEU A 36 -20.39 44.33 6.68
CA LEU A 36 -19.92 43.35 5.69
C LEU A 36 -20.71 43.40 4.38
N TYR A 37 -22.03 43.64 4.45
CA TYR A 37 -22.90 43.73 3.28
C TYR A 37 -22.61 44.97 2.42
N ASP A 38 -22.27 46.09 3.04
CA ASP A 38 -21.98 47.36 2.38
C ASP A 38 -20.49 47.58 2.05
N ASN A 39 -19.64 46.55 2.11
CA ASN A 39 -18.22 46.67 1.76
C ASN A 39 -17.99 46.54 0.23
N PRO A 40 -17.66 47.63 -0.49
CA PRO A 40 -17.43 47.58 -1.94
C PRO A 40 -16.14 46.84 -2.33
N GLU A 41 -15.24 46.55 -1.38
CA GLU A 41 -14.04 45.71 -1.60
C GLU A 41 -14.30 44.21 -1.31
N ALA A 42 -15.46 43.86 -0.72
CA ALA A 42 -15.87 42.46 -0.54
C ALA A 42 -16.39 41.86 -1.85
N HIS A 43 -15.59 41.92 -2.90
CA HIS A 43 -15.82 41.15 -4.10
C HIS A 43 -15.42 39.70 -3.84
N ILE A 44 -16.41 38.81 -3.67
CA ILE A 44 -16.18 37.37 -3.75
C ILE A 44 -15.77 37.05 -5.20
N SER A 45 -14.46 37.00 -5.45
CA SER A 45 -13.91 36.49 -6.69
C SER A 45 -14.02 34.96 -6.66
N LEU A 46 -14.88 34.39 -7.52
CA LEU A 46 -14.97 32.94 -7.67
C LEU A 46 -13.70 32.44 -8.37
N GLN A 47 -12.66 32.11 -7.59
CA GLN A 47 -11.48 31.45 -8.14
C GLN A 47 -11.89 30.14 -8.81
N LYS A 48 -11.28 29.85 -9.96
CA LYS A 48 -11.51 28.61 -10.70
C LYS A 48 -10.93 27.45 -9.87
N ARG A 49 -11.76 26.45 -9.56
CA ARG A 49 -11.32 25.20 -8.90
C ARG A 49 -10.16 24.58 -9.68
N LEU A 50 -9.06 24.32 -8.98
CA LEU A 50 -7.94 23.54 -9.50
C LEU A 50 -8.32 22.06 -9.52
N THR A 51 -7.98 21.38 -10.61
CA THR A 51 -8.06 19.92 -10.73
C THR A 51 -6.87 19.26 -10.04
N THR A 52 -6.96 17.94 -9.82
CA THR A 52 -5.81 17.15 -9.35
C THR A 52 -4.58 17.36 -10.26
N ALA A 53 -4.77 17.40 -11.58
CA ALA A 53 -3.68 17.66 -12.52
C ALA A 53 -3.06 19.05 -12.37
N ASP A 54 -3.89 20.09 -12.18
CA ASP A 54 -3.39 21.46 -11.97
C ASP A 54 -2.53 21.54 -10.71
N ARG A 55 -2.93 20.85 -9.64
CA ARG A 55 -2.19 20.80 -8.37
C ARG A 55 -0.85 20.06 -8.52
N ILE A 56 -0.84 18.92 -9.21
CA ILE A 56 0.38 18.16 -9.51
C ILE A 56 1.35 19.02 -10.33
N ALA A 57 0.86 19.64 -11.40
CA ALA A 57 1.65 20.49 -12.27
C ALA A 57 2.20 21.74 -11.57
N ALA A 58 1.44 22.31 -10.62
CA ALA A 58 1.89 23.46 -9.82
C ALA A 58 3.15 23.14 -8.98
N HIS A 59 3.37 21.88 -8.64
CA HIS A 59 4.59 21.41 -7.95
C HIS A 59 5.69 20.91 -8.89
N GLY A 60 5.55 21.11 -10.21
CA GLY A 60 6.57 20.78 -11.21
C GLY A 60 6.60 19.31 -11.64
N TYR A 61 5.66 18.49 -11.19
CA TYR A 61 5.54 17.10 -11.64
C TYR A 61 4.81 17.01 -12.98
N PRO A 62 5.18 16.05 -13.85
CA PRO A 62 4.34 15.71 -15.00
C PRO A 62 2.99 15.20 -14.51
N SER A 63 1.92 15.60 -15.19
CA SER A 63 0.56 15.19 -14.84
C SER A 63 -0.23 14.85 -16.09
N GLU A 64 -0.85 13.67 -16.08
CA GLU A 64 -1.73 13.19 -17.14
C GLU A 64 -3.14 12.97 -16.58
N HIS A 65 -4.17 13.15 -17.41
CA HIS A 65 -5.57 12.87 -17.07
C HIS A 65 -6.17 11.94 -18.13
N HIS A 66 -6.51 10.74 -17.70
CA HIS A 66 -7.01 9.66 -18.54
C HIS A 66 -8.51 9.46 -18.32
N HIS A 67 -9.20 9.13 -19.41
CA HIS A 67 -10.63 8.80 -19.40
C HIS A 67 -10.78 7.34 -19.82
N ILE A 68 -11.21 6.51 -18.88
CA ILE A 68 -11.21 5.05 -19.02
C ILE A 68 -12.66 4.58 -19.12
N VAL A 69 -12.97 3.80 -20.16
CA VAL A 69 -14.32 3.28 -20.39
C VAL A 69 -14.46 1.93 -19.70
N THR A 70 -15.42 1.80 -18.79
CA THR A 70 -15.71 0.53 -18.10
C THR A 70 -16.57 -0.39 -18.98
N GLU A 71 -16.58 -1.69 -18.67
CA GLU A 71 -17.37 -2.69 -19.40
C GLU A 71 -18.87 -2.35 -19.45
N ASP A 72 -19.40 -1.73 -18.38
CA ASP A 72 -20.80 -1.31 -18.28
C ASP A 72 -21.06 0.12 -18.79
N GLY A 73 -20.03 0.77 -19.35
CA GLY A 73 -20.15 1.99 -20.14
C GLY A 73 -19.98 3.31 -19.38
N TYR A 74 -19.58 3.29 -18.11
CA TYR A 74 -19.12 4.50 -17.42
C TYR A 74 -17.78 4.95 -18.00
N ILE A 75 -17.53 6.25 -17.91
CA ILE A 75 -16.24 6.84 -18.28
C ILE A 75 -15.66 7.46 -17.01
N VAL A 76 -14.67 6.78 -16.44
CA VAL A 76 -14.05 7.14 -15.17
C VAL A 76 -12.73 7.87 -15.40
N GLY A 77 -12.47 8.91 -14.61
CA GLY A 77 -11.25 9.71 -14.69
C GLY A 77 -10.15 9.15 -13.79
N ALA A 78 -8.94 9.02 -14.32
CA ALA A 78 -7.75 8.69 -13.54
C ALA A 78 -6.65 9.71 -13.82
N PHE A 79 -5.98 10.19 -12.78
CA PHE A 79 -4.80 11.04 -12.93
C PHE A 79 -3.54 10.23 -12.78
N ARG A 80 -2.45 10.66 -13.42
CA ARG A 80 -1.17 9.96 -13.36
C ARG A 80 -0.01 10.93 -13.14
N ILE A 81 0.93 10.55 -12.28
CA ILE A 81 2.26 11.12 -12.15
C ILE A 81 3.24 10.10 -12.73
N PRO A 82 3.62 10.20 -14.02
CA PRO A 82 4.36 9.14 -14.70
C PRO A 82 5.81 8.98 -14.23
N TYR A 83 6.40 10.04 -13.67
CA TYR A 83 7.75 10.06 -13.11
C TYR A 83 7.96 11.32 -12.24
N SER A 84 9.00 11.33 -11.41
CA SER A 84 9.43 12.53 -10.69
C SER A 84 10.30 13.43 -11.55
N HIS A 85 10.09 14.75 -11.50
CA HIS A 85 10.98 15.72 -12.13
C HIS A 85 12.40 15.74 -11.52
N LYS A 86 12.58 15.15 -10.33
CA LYS A 86 13.87 15.01 -9.64
C LYS A 86 14.66 13.81 -10.17
N LEU A 87 13.95 12.82 -10.70
CA LEU A 87 14.52 11.58 -11.23
C LEU A 87 14.60 11.67 -12.76
N GLN A 88 15.79 11.46 -13.32
CA GLN A 88 15.97 11.38 -14.78
C GLN A 88 15.69 9.95 -15.28
N ASN A 89 14.61 9.34 -14.77
CA ASN A 89 14.31 7.91 -14.92
C ASN A 89 13.18 7.63 -15.93
N GLN A 90 12.89 8.56 -16.85
CA GLN A 90 11.78 8.46 -17.82
C GLN A 90 11.87 7.22 -18.72
N ASN A 91 13.08 6.71 -18.94
CA ASN A 91 13.35 5.52 -19.76
C ASN A 91 13.58 4.24 -18.93
N GLU A 92 13.50 4.31 -17.60
CA GLU A 92 13.75 3.18 -16.70
C GLU A 92 12.46 2.42 -16.35
N TYR A 93 12.60 1.18 -15.87
CA TYR A 93 11.49 0.42 -15.31
C TYR A 93 10.93 1.11 -14.06
N ARG A 94 9.63 1.41 -14.05
CA ARG A 94 8.95 2.09 -12.94
C ARG A 94 7.75 1.27 -12.46
N PRO A 95 7.80 0.70 -11.25
CA PRO A 95 6.67 -0.04 -10.70
C PRO A 95 5.40 0.81 -10.67
N ILE A 96 4.29 0.23 -11.10
CA ILE A 96 3.00 0.92 -11.13
C ILE A 96 2.34 0.84 -9.75
N VAL A 97 1.82 1.97 -9.25
CA VAL A 97 0.94 2.01 -8.08
C VAL A 97 -0.41 2.61 -8.48
N LEU A 98 -1.52 2.02 -8.01
CA LEU A 98 -2.86 2.62 -8.10
C LEU A 98 -3.35 2.99 -6.71
N ILE A 99 -3.70 4.27 -6.52
CA ILE A 99 -4.19 4.82 -5.25
C ILE A 99 -5.66 5.18 -5.40
N GLN A 100 -6.50 4.60 -4.54
CA GLN A 100 -7.95 4.75 -4.57
C GLN A 100 -8.49 5.40 -3.30
N HIS A 101 -9.25 6.48 -3.49
CA HIS A 101 -9.89 7.25 -2.41
C HIS A 101 -11.11 6.54 -1.79
N GLY A 102 -11.55 7.05 -0.63
CA GLY A 102 -12.72 6.59 0.13
C GLY A 102 -14.08 7.13 -0.34
N LEU A 103 -15.13 6.84 0.43
CA LEU A 103 -16.51 7.25 0.13
C LEU A 103 -16.61 8.78 0.09
N THR A 104 -17.33 9.32 -0.91
CA THR A 104 -17.53 10.77 -1.13
C THR A 104 -16.25 11.59 -1.41
N SER A 105 -15.10 10.93 -1.60
CA SER A 105 -13.82 11.57 -1.88
C SER A 105 -13.46 11.55 -3.37
N CYS A 106 -12.28 12.06 -3.72
CA CYS A 106 -11.68 12.02 -5.05
C CYS A 106 -10.15 12.04 -4.96
N SER A 107 -9.46 11.93 -6.09
CA SER A 107 -7.99 11.95 -6.19
C SER A 107 -7.31 13.16 -5.54
N ASP A 108 -8.02 14.28 -5.39
CA ASP A 108 -7.48 15.48 -4.74
C ASP A 108 -7.02 15.19 -3.30
N ALA A 109 -7.69 14.31 -2.55
CA ALA A 109 -7.39 14.02 -1.15
C ALA A 109 -5.92 13.63 -0.92
N TRP A 110 -5.32 12.90 -1.86
CA TRP A 110 -3.94 12.43 -1.78
C TRP A 110 -2.89 13.50 -2.10
N ILE A 111 -3.30 14.59 -2.76
CA ILE A 111 -2.44 15.65 -3.25
C ILE A 111 -2.42 16.87 -2.33
N LEU A 112 -3.44 17.03 -1.47
CA LEU A 112 -3.62 18.20 -0.61
C LEU A 112 -2.44 18.48 0.33
N LEU A 113 -1.73 17.45 0.80
CA LEU A 113 -0.58 17.62 1.70
C LEU A 113 0.70 18.10 0.99
N GLY A 114 0.67 18.21 -0.34
CA GLY A 114 1.81 18.70 -1.13
C GLY A 114 2.96 17.69 -1.23
N PRO A 115 4.07 18.05 -1.91
CA PRO A 115 5.11 17.11 -2.34
C PRO A 115 6.00 16.58 -1.23
N ASN A 116 5.99 17.19 -0.04
CA ASN A 116 6.80 16.73 1.08
C ASN A 116 6.13 15.60 1.85
N ASP A 117 4.79 15.55 1.87
CA ASP A 117 4.05 14.67 2.77
C ASP A 117 3.02 13.80 2.05
N GLY A 118 2.53 14.23 0.87
CA GLY A 118 1.56 13.49 0.08
C GLY A 118 2.15 12.22 -0.55
N LEU A 119 1.53 11.07 -0.26
CA LEU A 119 1.94 9.74 -0.72
C LEU A 119 2.23 9.68 -2.24
N PRO A 120 1.40 10.26 -3.15
CA PRO A 120 1.66 10.18 -4.58
C PRO A 120 2.99 10.80 -5.01
N TYR A 121 3.36 11.92 -4.37
CA TYR A 121 4.62 12.62 -4.67
C TYR A 121 5.81 11.84 -4.14
N LEU A 122 5.68 11.29 -2.93
CA LEU A 122 6.73 10.47 -2.31
C LEU A 122 6.99 9.19 -3.12
N LEU A 123 5.94 8.53 -3.63
CA LEU A 123 6.07 7.38 -4.51
C LEU A 123 6.70 7.75 -5.86
N ALA A 124 6.29 8.86 -6.48
CA ALA A 124 6.92 9.33 -7.71
C ALA A 124 8.42 9.64 -7.50
N ASP A 125 8.77 10.25 -6.37
CA ASP A 125 10.15 10.54 -5.95
C ASP A 125 10.94 9.29 -5.54
N ALA A 126 10.25 8.19 -5.22
CA ALA A 126 10.84 6.86 -5.02
C ALA A 126 10.96 6.05 -6.32
N GLY A 127 10.54 6.61 -7.46
CA GLY A 127 10.69 5.99 -8.78
C GLY A 127 9.48 5.19 -9.28
N PHE A 128 8.32 5.32 -8.65
CA PHE A 128 7.08 4.66 -9.08
C PHE A 128 6.37 5.46 -10.18
N ASP A 129 5.56 4.75 -10.98
CA ASP A 129 4.55 5.30 -11.88
C ASP A 129 3.20 5.35 -11.15
N VAL A 130 2.72 6.55 -10.83
CA VAL A 130 1.64 6.72 -9.86
C VAL A 130 0.31 7.05 -10.51
N TRP A 131 -0.70 6.21 -10.27
CA TRP A 131 -2.07 6.40 -10.73
C TRP A 131 -3.01 6.74 -9.57
N LEU A 132 -3.90 7.70 -9.80
CA LEU A 132 -4.90 8.18 -8.84
C LEU A 132 -6.30 7.93 -9.42
N GLY A 133 -6.98 6.91 -8.92
CA GLY A 133 -8.29 6.49 -9.40
C GLY A 133 -9.44 7.36 -8.88
N ASN A 134 -10.50 7.51 -9.68
CA ASN A 134 -11.76 8.13 -9.23
C ASN A 134 -12.96 7.25 -9.55
N GLY A 135 -13.72 6.86 -8.52
CA GLY A 135 -14.91 6.02 -8.69
C GLY A 135 -16.04 6.75 -9.45
N ARG A 136 -16.86 6.01 -10.20
CA ARG A 136 -18.02 6.52 -10.93
C ARG A 136 -18.92 7.41 -10.07
N GLY A 137 -19.42 8.50 -10.66
CA GLY A 137 -20.29 9.48 -10.00
C GLY A 137 -19.57 10.57 -9.19
N THR A 138 -18.27 10.42 -8.91
CA THR A 138 -17.44 11.51 -8.35
C THR A 138 -17.19 12.61 -9.37
N THR A 139 -16.67 13.76 -8.93
CA THR A 139 -16.46 14.95 -9.78
C THR A 139 -15.68 14.65 -11.06
N TYR A 140 -14.72 13.72 -11.01
CA TYR A 140 -13.89 13.34 -12.17
C TYR A 140 -14.43 12.16 -12.99
N SER A 141 -15.54 11.54 -12.57
CA SER A 141 -16.08 10.31 -13.19
C SER A 141 -17.60 10.38 -13.42
N ARG A 142 -18.08 11.54 -13.90
CA ARG A 142 -19.51 11.84 -14.16
C ARG A 142 -19.89 11.76 -15.63
N ASN A 143 -19.50 10.66 -16.27
CA ASN A 143 -19.76 10.47 -17.69
C ASN A 143 -20.06 9.00 -18.01
N HIS A 144 -20.82 8.77 -19.07
CA HIS A 144 -21.24 7.44 -19.52
C HIS A 144 -21.53 7.47 -21.02
N THR A 145 -21.26 6.37 -21.71
CA THR A 145 -21.51 6.19 -23.15
C THR A 145 -22.96 6.39 -23.61
N SER A 146 -23.95 6.25 -22.71
CA SER A 146 -25.38 6.31 -23.07
C SER A 146 -26.30 6.92 -22.01
N ARG A 147 -25.88 7.03 -20.75
CA ARG A 147 -26.73 7.50 -19.64
C ARG A 147 -26.40 8.93 -19.24
N SER A 148 -27.44 9.72 -18.99
CA SER A 148 -27.30 11.08 -18.45
C SER A 148 -27.19 11.04 -16.93
N THR A 149 -26.32 11.89 -16.36
CA THR A 149 -26.21 12.14 -14.90
C THR A 149 -27.51 12.63 -14.27
N GLN A 150 -28.47 13.12 -15.07
CA GLN A 150 -29.80 13.52 -14.59
C GLN A 150 -30.81 12.38 -14.50
N HIS A 151 -30.45 11.18 -14.98
CA HIS A 151 -31.32 10.02 -14.96
C HIS A 151 -30.95 9.09 -13.79
N PRO A 152 -31.92 8.55 -13.01
CA PRO A 152 -31.63 7.67 -11.87
C PRO A 152 -30.84 6.39 -12.24
N TYR A 153 -30.96 5.92 -13.48
CA TYR A 153 -30.14 4.79 -13.97
C TYR A 153 -28.63 5.07 -14.04
N PHE A 154 -28.22 6.34 -14.09
CA PHE A 154 -26.80 6.70 -13.93
C PHE A 154 -26.35 6.54 -12.47
N TRP A 155 -27.24 6.67 -11.50
CA TRP A 155 -26.93 6.54 -10.07
C TRP A 155 -27.28 5.16 -9.51
N LYS A 156 -27.63 4.20 -10.37
CA LYS A 156 -27.95 2.84 -9.96
C LYS A 156 -26.68 1.99 -9.89
N PHE A 157 -25.83 2.30 -8.92
CA PHE A 157 -24.61 1.55 -8.60
C PHE A 157 -24.27 1.72 -7.11
N SER A 158 -23.65 0.72 -6.51
CA SER A 158 -23.01 0.77 -5.19
C SER A 158 -21.48 0.67 -5.35
N TRP A 159 -20.76 0.41 -4.27
CA TRP A 159 -19.32 0.17 -4.32
C TRP A 159 -18.97 -1.19 -4.97
N HIS A 160 -19.93 -2.12 -5.10
CA HIS A 160 -19.73 -3.35 -5.86
C HIS A 160 -19.30 -3.05 -7.30
N GLU A 161 -20.07 -2.21 -8.00
CA GLU A 161 -19.77 -1.86 -9.39
C GLU A 161 -18.47 -1.05 -9.52
N ILE A 162 -18.11 -0.27 -8.50
CA ILE A 162 -16.82 0.43 -8.47
C ILE A 162 -15.68 -0.60 -8.44
N GLY A 163 -15.72 -1.58 -7.54
CA GLY A 163 -14.72 -2.64 -7.52
C GLY A 163 -14.72 -3.46 -8.80
N TYR A 164 -15.88 -4.00 -9.17
CA TYR A 164 -16.03 -4.98 -10.24
C TYR A 164 -15.69 -4.42 -11.64
N TYR A 165 -16.00 -3.14 -11.89
CA TYR A 165 -15.82 -2.52 -13.20
C TYR A 165 -14.81 -1.37 -13.20
N ASP A 166 -14.88 -0.42 -12.26
CA ASP A 166 -14.01 0.77 -12.30
C ASP A 166 -12.57 0.40 -11.99
N ILE A 167 -12.33 -0.26 -10.86
CA ILE A 167 -10.97 -0.66 -10.44
C ILE A 167 -10.38 -1.66 -11.42
N ALA A 168 -11.17 -2.63 -11.88
CA ALA A 168 -10.76 -3.57 -12.92
C ALA A 168 -10.27 -2.85 -14.19
N ALA A 169 -11.07 -1.92 -14.72
CA ALA A 169 -10.69 -1.15 -15.90
C ALA A 169 -9.48 -0.24 -15.67
N MET A 170 -9.33 0.35 -14.49
CA MET A 170 -8.16 1.17 -14.14
C MET A 170 -6.88 0.35 -14.06
N ILE A 171 -6.92 -0.85 -13.46
CA ILE A 171 -5.77 -1.76 -13.40
C ILE A 171 -5.33 -2.15 -14.81
N ASP A 172 -6.27 -2.59 -15.64
CA ASP A 172 -5.98 -3.01 -17.02
C ASP A 172 -5.41 -1.86 -17.84
N TYR A 173 -6.03 -0.69 -17.76
CA TYR A 173 -5.58 0.49 -18.47
C TYR A 173 -4.18 0.95 -18.02
N ALA A 174 -3.88 0.90 -16.72
CA ALA A 174 -2.56 1.26 -16.20
C ALA A 174 -1.47 0.30 -16.70
N LEU A 175 -1.74 -1.01 -16.66
CA LEU A 175 -0.85 -2.05 -17.18
C LEU A 175 -0.61 -1.91 -18.69
N GLU A 176 -1.66 -1.56 -19.45
CA GLU A 176 -1.56 -1.34 -20.91
C GLU A 176 -0.81 -0.05 -21.27
N THR A 177 -0.98 1.03 -20.48
CA THR A 177 -0.42 2.35 -20.79
C THR A 177 1.10 2.39 -20.63
N ASN A 178 1.65 1.77 -19.58
CA ASN A 178 3.08 1.80 -19.30
C ASN A 178 3.77 0.48 -19.65
N GLY A 179 3.56 0.02 -20.90
CA GLY A 179 3.96 -1.26 -21.51
C GLY A 179 5.42 -1.70 -21.47
N GLN A 180 6.09 -1.55 -20.32
CA GLN A 180 7.35 -2.19 -19.96
C GLN A 180 7.15 -3.68 -19.61
N GLY A 181 6.09 -4.31 -20.12
CA GLY A 181 5.77 -5.72 -19.88
C GLY A 181 5.27 -6.05 -18.47
N GLN A 182 4.98 -5.06 -17.63
CA GLN A 182 4.44 -5.29 -16.28
C GLN A 182 3.10 -6.03 -16.35
N LYS A 183 2.93 -7.02 -15.47
CA LYS A 183 1.71 -7.83 -15.36
C LYS A 183 0.90 -7.55 -14.09
N SER A 184 1.51 -6.85 -13.13
CA SER A 184 0.94 -6.58 -11.82
C SER A 184 1.31 -5.19 -11.33
N ILE A 185 0.51 -4.65 -10.42
CA ILE A 185 0.66 -3.32 -9.83
C ILE A 185 0.62 -3.38 -8.31
N HIS A 186 1.16 -2.37 -7.63
CA HIS A 186 0.83 -2.12 -6.24
C HIS A 186 -0.51 -1.39 -6.11
N TYR A 187 -1.25 -1.66 -5.05
CA TYR A 187 -2.53 -1.01 -4.79
C TYR A 187 -2.54 -0.35 -3.40
N VAL A 188 -3.09 0.85 -3.33
CA VAL A 188 -3.36 1.56 -2.08
C VAL A 188 -4.82 1.96 -2.04
N GLY A 189 -5.54 1.61 -0.99
CA GLY A 189 -6.93 1.99 -0.80
C GLY A 189 -7.14 2.63 0.56
N HIS A 190 -7.95 3.67 0.64
CA HIS A 190 -8.44 4.22 1.92
C HIS A 190 -9.94 4.06 2.05
N SER A 191 -10.43 3.61 3.20
CA SER A 191 -11.86 3.50 3.49
C SER A 191 -12.59 2.68 2.42
N GLN A 192 -13.58 3.23 1.71
CA GLN A 192 -14.22 2.55 0.56
C GLN A 192 -13.21 2.07 -0.51
N GLY A 193 -12.06 2.74 -0.66
CA GLY A 193 -10.98 2.29 -1.53
C GLY A 193 -10.46 0.89 -1.18
N THR A 194 -10.59 0.45 0.08
CA THR A 194 -10.30 -0.93 0.48
C THR A 194 -11.49 -1.85 0.16
N THR A 195 -12.72 -1.40 0.39
CA THR A 195 -13.95 -2.17 0.12
C THR A 195 -14.03 -2.59 -1.34
N VAL A 196 -13.75 -1.66 -2.26
CA VAL A 196 -13.79 -1.93 -3.71
C VAL A 196 -12.67 -2.89 -4.14
N PHE A 197 -11.53 -2.87 -3.46
CA PHE A 197 -10.46 -3.85 -3.65
C PHE A 197 -10.92 -5.25 -3.23
N PHE A 198 -11.44 -5.40 -2.00
CA PHE A 198 -11.92 -6.69 -1.52
C PHE A 198 -13.07 -7.23 -2.38
N ALA A 199 -13.99 -6.37 -2.83
CA ALA A 199 -15.07 -6.75 -3.74
C ALA A 199 -14.53 -7.26 -5.08
N LEU A 200 -13.55 -6.56 -5.68
CA LEU A 200 -12.94 -6.98 -6.93
C LEU A 200 -12.19 -8.31 -6.79
N MET A 201 -11.22 -8.38 -5.86
CA MET A 201 -10.32 -9.53 -5.74
C MET A 201 -11.05 -10.82 -5.36
N SER A 202 -12.15 -10.72 -4.62
CA SER A 202 -12.98 -11.87 -4.27
C SER A 202 -13.95 -12.28 -5.39
N SER A 203 -14.48 -11.32 -6.16
CA SER A 203 -15.50 -11.58 -7.20
C SER A 203 -14.90 -11.90 -8.57
N ARG A 204 -13.66 -11.47 -8.83
CA ARG A 204 -12.91 -11.68 -10.07
C ARG A 204 -11.51 -12.20 -9.72
N PRO A 205 -11.37 -13.48 -9.34
CA PRO A 205 -10.11 -14.02 -8.85
C PRO A 205 -8.92 -13.83 -9.79
N GLU A 206 -9.17 -13.72 -11.11
CA GLU A 206 -8.14 -13.45 -12.12
C GLU A 206 -7.39 -12.11 -11.92
N TYR A 207 -7.95 -11.16 -11.16
CA TYR A 207 -7.27 -9.91 -10.83
C TYR A 207 -6.27 -10.04 -9.69
N ASN A 208 -6.30 -11.11 -8.89
CA ASN A 208 -5.33 -11.29 -7.81
C ASN A 208 -3.90 -11.38 -8.35
N GLU A 209 -3.70 -12.00 -9.52
CA GLU A 209 -2.39 -12.09 -10.17
C GLU A 209 -1.87 -10.74 -10.67
N LYS A 210 -2.76 -9.73 -10.77
CA LYS A 210 -2.42 -8.36 -11.19
C LYS A 210 -2.05 -7.47 -10.01
N ILE A 211 -1.98 -8.00 -8.79
CA ILE A 211 -1.64 -7.23 -7.59
C ILE A 211 -0.34 -7.77 -6.98
N LYS A 212 0.61 -6.86 -6.77
CA LYS A 212 1.89 -7.10 -6.09
C LYS A 212 1.68 -7.10 -4.58
N THR A 213 1.52 -5.90 -4.02
CA THR A 213 1.09 -5.67 -2.64
C THR A 213 -0.14 -4.77 -2.62
N ALA A 214 -0.97 -4.93 -1.59
CA ALA A 214 -2.17 -4.14 -1.37
C ALA A 214 -2.13 -3.51 0.03
N HIS A 215 -2.11 -2.17 0.10
CA HIS A 215 -2.09 -1.42 1.35
C HIS A 215 -3.47 -0.83 1.63
N MET A 216 -4.13 -1.34 2.66
CA MET A 216 -5.51 -1.00 3.01
C MET A 216 -5.52 -0.09 4.24
N PHE A 217 -5.76 1.20 4.04
CA PHE A 217 -5.84 2.19 5.10
C PHE A 217 -7.26 2.31 5.62
N ALA A 218 -7.45 2.16 6.93
CA ALA A 218 -8.77 2.08 7.56
C ALA A 218 -9.70 1.09 6.83
N PRO A 219 -9.36 -0.22 6.80
CA PRO A 219 -10.06 -1.19 5.97
C PRO A 219 -11.52 -1.38 6.38
N ILE A 220 -12.42 -1.21 5.41
CA ILE A 220 -13.86 -1.42 5.55
C ILE A 220 -14.28 -2.64 4.73
N ALA A 221 -14.85 -3.65 5.40
CA ALA A 221 -15.54 -4.77 4.79
C ALA A 221 -16.64 -5.31 5.72
N ILE A 222 -16.26 -5.64 6.96
CA ILE A 222 -17.22 -5.95 8.02
C ILE A 222 -17.48 -4.65 8.78
N MET A 223 -18.74 -4.40 9.16
CA MET A 223 -19.15 -3.14 9.81
C MET A 223 -20.05 -3.35 11.03
N THR A 224 -19.97 -4.53 11.66
CA THR A 224 -20.83 -4.90 12.80
C THR A 224 -20.61 -4.00 14.01
N ASN A 225 -19.36 -3.61 14.25
CA ASN A 225 -18.91 -2.86 15.42
C ASN A 225 -18.69 -1.37 15.12
N MET A 226 -19.17 -0.88 13.96
CA MET A 226 -19.09 0.53 13.60
C MET A 226 -19.69 1.43 14.71
N ARG A 227 -18.88 2.38 15.20
CA ARG A 227 -19.24 3.23 16.35
C ARG A 227 -19.88 4.55 15.95
N ASN A 228 -19.86 4.92 14.67
CA ASN A 228 -20.43 6.18 14.19
C ASN A 228 -21.94 6.31 14.52
N SER A 229 -22.30 7.30 15.33
CA SER A 229 -23.67 7.50 15.85
C SER A 229 -24.72 7.70 14.75
N LEU A 230 -24.37 8.44 13.69
CA LEU A 230 -25.28 8.73 12.59
C LEU A 230 -25.62 7.44 11.81
N ALA A 231 -24.60 6.66 11.46
CA ALA A 231 -24.77 5.39 10.77
C ALA A 231 -25.59 4.40 11.60
N ARG A 232 -25.28 4.25 12.90
CA ARG A 232 -26.02 3.37 13.82
C ARG A 232 -27.49 3.76 13.97
N SER A 233 -27.79 5.06 13.94
CA SER A 233 -29.16 5.58 14.03
C SER A 233 -29.93 5.39 12.73
N ALA A 234 -29.27 5.52 11.58
CA ALA A 234 -29.87 5.35 10.26
C ALA A 234 -30.06 3.87 9.86
N GLY A 235 -29.17 2.97 10.33
CA GLY A 235 -29.13 1.56 9.97
C GLY A 235 -30.48 0.83 10.04
N PRO A 236 -31.23 0.88 11.16
CA PRO A 236 -32.52 0.19 11.27
C PRO A 236 -33.58 0.63 10.24
N TYR A 237 -33.46 1.85 9.71
CA TYR A 237 -34.43 2.41 8.75
C TYR A 237 -33.99 2.23 7.30
N LEU A 238 -32.69 2.32 7.02
CA LEU A 238 -32.15 2.39 5.66
C LEU A 238 -31.31 1.17 5.28
N GLY A 239 -30.86 0.36 6.24
CA GLY A 239 -30.09 -0.87 6.06
C GLY A 239 -30.91 -2.11 5.69
N HIS A 240 -32.21 -1.94 5.44
CA HIS A 240 -33.08 -3.02 4.94
C HIS A 240 -33.86 -2.55 3.72
N GLN A 241 -34.23 -3.48 2.84
CA GLN A 241 -35.11 -3.16 1.72
C GLN A 241 -36.51 -2.85 2.25
N ASN A 242 -36.93 -1.59 2.12
CA ASN A 242 -38.22 -1.09 2.55
C ASN A 242 -38.58 0.18 1.76
N ILE A 243 -39.70 0.81 2.10
CA ILE A 243 -40.15 2.02 1.40
C ILE A 243 -39.18 3.20 1.54
N TYR A 244 -38.50 3.35 2.68
CA TYR A 244 -37.55 4.43 2.90
C TYR A 244 -36.27 4.23 2.06
N SER A 245 -35.64 3.06 2.13
CA SER A 245 -34.46 2.77 1.31
C SER A 245 -34.77 2.85 -0.19
N LEU A 246 -35.95 2.44 -0.63
CA LEU A 246 -36.39 2.61 -2.02
C LEU A 246 -36.51 4.09 -2.42
N LEU A 247 -37.11 4.94 -1.57
CA LEU A 247 -37.27 6.37 -1.82
C LEU A 247 -35.93 7.11 -1.93
N PHE A 248 -34.90 6.64 -1.23
CA PHE A 248 -33.56 7.25 -1.24
C PHE A 248 -32.60 6.61 -2.25
N SER A 249 -32.93 5.45 -2.81
CA SER A 249 -32.09 4.75 -3.78
C SER A 249 -31.95 5.47 -5.13
N ASN A 250 -30.90 5.14 -5.87
CA ASN A 250 -30.63 5.51 -7.26
C ASN A 250 -30.57 7.03 -7.49
N GLN A 251 -29.96 7.75 -6.55
CA GLN A 251 -29.83 9.20 -6.59
C GLN A 251 -28.40 9.60 -6.30
N GLU A 252 -28.06 10.82 -6.70
CA GLU A 252 -26.88 11.49 -6.18
C GLU A 252 -27.11 11.82 -4.70
N LEU A 253 -26.24 11.29 -3.85
CA LEU A 253 -26.23 11.59 -2.43
C LEU A 253 -25.35 12.83 -2.19
N ILE A 254 -25.96 13.85 -1.58
CA ILE A 254 -25.38 15.20 -1.39
C ILE A 254 -24.97 15.76 -2.76
N PRO A 255 -25.91 16.34 -3.53
CA PRO A 255 -25.60 16.81 -4.87
C PRO A 255 -24.49 17.85 -4.83
N HIS A 256 -23.44 17.66 -5.63
CA HIS A 256 -22.35 18.63 -5.75
C HIS A 256 -22.94 19.96 -6.28
N ASN A 257 -23.11 20.93 -5.38
CA ASN A 257 -23.57 22.27 -5.72
C ASN A 257 -22.37 23.21 -5.75
N SER A 258 -21.93 23.57 -6.95
CA SER A 258 -20.77 24.44 -7.17
C SER A 258 -20.88 25.79 -6.48
N ILE A 259 -22.09 26.33 -6.29
CA ILE A 259 -22.30 27.60 -5.57
C ILE A 259 -22.02 27.40 -4.07
N ILE A 260 -22.54 26.32 -3.48
CA ILE A 260 -22.32 26.00 -2.06
C ILE A 260 -20.84 25.69 -1.79
N MET A 261 -20.21 24.88 -2.64
CA MET A 261 -18.78 24.55 -2.47
C MET A 261 -17.87 25.77 -2.68
N ASN A 262 -18.22 26.66 -3.62
CA ASN A 262 -17.49 27.90 -3.78
C ASN A 262 -17.65 28.84 -2.57
N ILE A 263 -18.82 28.86 -1.92
CA ILE A 263 -19.00 29.61 -0.67
C ILE A 263 -18.11 29.01 0.42
N PHE A 264 -18.10 27.69 0.62
CA PHE A 264 -17.22 27.05 1.61
C PHE A 264 -15.74 27.30 1.33
N PHE A 265 -15.29 27.17 0.09
CA PHE A 265 -13.92 27.49 -0.32
C PHE A 265 -13.52 28.91 0.08
N ASN A 266 -14.34 29.90 -0.28
CA ASN A 266 -14.09 31.30 0.05
C ASN A 266 -14.23 31.62 1.55
N LEU A 267 -14.91 30.79 2.34
CA LEU A 267 -14.95 30.97 3.79
C LEU A 267 -13.69 30.44 4.49
N CYS A 268 -12.97 29.50 3.87
CA CYS A 268 -11.82 28.84 4.50
C CYS A 268 -10.47 29.50 4.18
N GLU A 269 -10.38 30.34 3.15
CA GLU A 269 -9.15 30.99 2.71
C GLU A 269 -8.45 31.81 3.83
N PRO A 270 -7.09 31.85 3.87
CA PRO A 270 -6.34 32.37 5.01
C PRO A 270 -6.67 33.81 5.41
N ASP A 271 -7.01 34.67 4.43
CA ASP A 271 -7.23 36.11 4.60
C ASP A 271 -8.71 36.50 4.83
N GLN A 272 -9.60 35.53 5.05
CA GLN A 272 -11.05 35.76 5.09
C GLN A 272 -11.58 35.96 6.50
N GLN A 273 -12.42 36.98 6.70
CA GLN A 273 -12.98 37.33 8.02
C GLN A 273 -13.85 36.22 8.63
N LEU A 274 -14.44 35.35 7.80
CA LEU A 274 -15.29 34.25 8.23
C LEU A 274 -14.56 32.91 8.36
N ARG A 275 -13.21 32.90 8.28
CA ARG A 275 -12.36 31.71 8.45
C ARG A 275 -12.68 30.93 9.72
N VAL A 276 -12.98 31.61 10.82
CA VAL A 276 -13.35 30.97 12.09
C VAL A 276 -14.59 30.07 11.96
N VAL A 277 -15.51 30.36 11.04
CA VAL A 277 -16.69 29.53 10.78
C VAL A 277 -16.28 28.24 10.09
N CYS A 278 -15.37 28.31 9.11
CA CYS A 278 -14.81 27.13 8.45
C CYS A 278 -13.99 26.28 9.43
N GLU A 279 -13.10 26.90 10.22
CA GLU A 279 -12.29 26.20 11.22
C GLU A 279 -13.16 25.46 12.25
N ASN A 280 -14.28 26.05 12.69
CA ASN A 280 -15.23 25.38 13.57
C ASN A 280 -15.98 24.20 12.92
N VAL A 281 -16.25 24.27 11.62
CA VAL A 281 -16.87 23.15 10.88
C VAL A 281 -15.85 22.03 10.69
N VAL A 282 -14.63 22.39 10.30
CA VAL A 282 -13.50 21.48 10.14
C VAL A 282 -13.19 20.79 11.47
N GLN A 283 -13.04 21.54 12.57
CA GLN A 283 -12.73 21.00 13.90
C GLN A 283 -13.79 20.00 14.43
N LYS A 284 -15.02 20.06 13.90
CA LYS A 284 -16.08 19.11 14.24
C LYS A 284 -16.12 17.89 13.33
N LEU A 285 -15.64 18.02 12.10
CA LEU A 285 -15.58 16.93 11.11
C LEU A 285 -14.25 16.16 11.18
N TYR A 286 -13.20 16.85 11.59
CA TYR A 286 -11.81 16.41 11.69
C TYR A 286 -11.20 17.05 12.94
N ASP A 287 -10.35 16.33 13.66
CA ASP A 287 -9.62 16.95 14.77
C ASP A 287 -8.62 17.99 14.22
N ALA A 288 -8.96 19.29 14.33
CA ALA A 288 -8.26 20.38 13.64
C ALA A 288 -6.77 20.48 14.01
N ASP A 289 -6.35 19.95 15.16
CA ASP A 289 -4.95 19.94 15.58
C ASP A 289 -4.11 18.90 14.83
N ARG A 290 -4.76 17.97 14.11
CA ARG A 290 -4.13 16.83 13.42
C ARG A 290 -4.04 17.02 11.91
N VAL A 291 -4.87 17.90 11.35
CA VAL A 291 -4.94 18.15 9.90
C VAL A 291 -4.15 19.40 9.52
N ASN A 292 -3.57 19.40 8.31
CA ASN A 292 -2.93 20.61 7.77
C ASN A 292 -3.97 21.68 7.43
N MET A 293 -4.20 22.61 8.35
CA MET A 293 -5.15 23.71 8.19
C MET A 293 -4.86 24.64 7.01
N THR A 294 -3.65 24.63 6.46
CA THR A 294 -3.30 25.39 5.25
C THR A 294 -3.88 24.74 3.99
N ALA A 295 -4.00 23.41 3.97
CA ALA A 295 -4.54 22.65 2.84
C ALA A 295 -6.07 22.47 2.91
N MET A 296 -6.70 22.84 4.03
CA MET A 296 -8.14 22.66 4.24
C MET A 296 -9.05 23.45 3.31
N PRO A 297 -8.75 24.69 2.88
CA PRO A 297 -9.59 25.41 1.92
C PRO A 297 -9.74 24.63 0.61
N ASP A 298 -8.63 24.07 0.12
CA ASP A 298 -8.59 23.23 -1.06
C ASP A 298 -9.33 21.90 -0.87
N GLY A 299 -9.24 21.30 0.32
CA GLY A 299 -10.04 20.12 0.69
C GLY A 299 -11.54 20.40 0.63
N MET A 300 -11.99 21.53 1.19
CA MET A 300 -13.39 21.94 1.21
C MET A 300 -13.92 22.32 -0.18
N ALA A 301 -13.07 22.81 -1.08
CA ALA A 301 -13.45 23.03 -2.49
C ALA A 301 -13.68 21.74 -3.28
N THR A 302 -13.06 20.64 -2.85
CA THR A 302 -13.00 19.39 -3.61
C THR A 302 -13.90 18.30 -3.04
N HIS A 303 -14.25 18.39 -1.75
CA HIS A 303 -15.00 17.39 -1.01
C HIS A 303 -16.31 17.96 -0.40
N PRO A 304 -17.40 17.18 -0.35
CA PRO A 304 -17.59 15.87 -0.97
C PRO A 304 -17.61 15.95 -2.51
N ALA A 305 -16.98 14.97 -3.16
CA ALA A 305 -16.83 14.93 -4.61
C ALA A 305 -18.03 14.33 -5.35
N GLY A 306 -19.05 13.84 -4.63
CA GLY A 306 -20.26 13.21 -5.16
C GLY A 306 -20.22 11.68 -5.09
N CYS A 307 -21.38 11.06 -4.86
CA CYS A 307 -21.51 9.61 -4.77
C CYS A 307 -22.98 9.18 -5.02
N SER A 308 -23.20 7.92 -5.40
CA SER A 308 -24.54 7.30 -5.41
C SER A 308 -25.03 7.01 -3.99
N SER A 309 -26.31 7.29 -3.73
CA SER A 309 -26.99 6.94 -2.48
C SER A 309 -27.02 5.43 -2.20
N ASN A 310 -26.96 4.59 -3.24
CA ASN A 310 -26.91 3.14 -3.05
C ASN A 310 -25.62 2.69 -2.36
N GLN A 311 -24.51 3.45 -2.43
CA GLN A 311 -23.29 3.11 -1.67
C GLN A 311 -23.55 3.19 -0.16
N MET A 312 -24.19 4.26 0.31
CA MET A 312 -24.56 4.37 1.72
C MET A 312 -25.58 3.32 2.14
N LEU A 313 -26.60 3.09 1.32
CA LEU A 313 -27.59 2.04 1.59
C LEU A 313 -26.91 0.67 1.72
N HIS A 314 -25.94 0.37 0.86
CA HIS A 314 -25.19 -0.87 0.91
C HIS A 314 -24.37 -1.01 2.21
N TYR A 315 -23.64 0.03 2.62
CA TYR A 315 -22.93 -0.02 3.91
C TYR A 315 -23.87 -0.16 5.12
N LEU A 316 -25.04 0.47 5.08
CA LEU A 316 -26.03 0.29 6.14
C LEU A 316 -26.61 -1.13 6.14
N GLN A 317 -26.73 -1.78 4.98
CA GLN A 317 -27.08 -3.21 4.90
C GLN A 317 -26.01 -4.07 5.57
N GLU A 318 -24.73 -3.82 5.30
CA GLU A 318 -23.62 -4.55 5.92
C GLU A 318 -23.56 -4.35 7.43
N GLN A 319 -23.74 -3.11 7.89
CA GLN A 319 -23.79 -2.78 9.32
C GLN A 319 -24.95 -3.51 10.02
N GLN A 320 -26.12 -3.63 9.38
CA GLN A 320 -27.26 -4.35 9.95
C GLN A 320 -27.11 -5.87 9.89
N SER A 321 -26.45 -6.41 8.85
CA SER A 321 -26.30 -7.85 8.70
C SER A 321 -25.06 -8.43 9.38
N GLY A 322 -24.02 -7.62 9.57
CA GLY A 322 -22.72 -8.04 10.09
C GLY A 322 -21.88 -8.87 9.12
N TYR A 323 -22.19 -8.80 7.83
CA TYR A 323 -21.59 -9.61 6.77
C TYR A 323 -21.14 -8.69 5.63
N PHE A 324 -19.97 -8.99 5.05
CA PHE A 324 -19.47 -8.35 3.84
C PHE A 324 -20.05 -9.08 2.62
N ARG A 325 -21.05 -8.50 1.94
CA ARG A 325 -21.89 -9.23 0.97
C ARG A 325 -22.46 -8.36 -0.14
N LEU A 326 -23.02 -8.99 -1.17
CA LEU A 326 -23.66 -8.28 -2.28
C LEU A 326 -24.88 -7.45 -1.82
N TYR A 327 -25.30 -6.50 -2.66
CA TYR A 327 -26.38 -5.58 -2.36
C TYR A 327 -27.71 -6.33 -2.13
N ASP A 328 -28.39 -6.03 -1.04
CA ASP A 328 -29.71 -6.62 -0.73
C ASP A 328 -30.82 -5.86 -1.48
N TYR A 329 -31.41 -6.51 -2.48
CA TYR A 329 -32.53 -5.97 -3.26
C TYR A 329 -33.91 -6.34 -2.67
N GLY A 330 -33.93 -7.01 -1.52
CA GLY A 330 -35.11 -7.64 -0.91
C GLY A 330 -35.38 -9.03 -1.49
N THR A 331 -36.01 -9.91 -0.69
CA THR A 331 -36.17 -11.35 -0.96
C THR A 331 -36.58 -11.68 -2.39
N LYS A 332 -37.61 -11.01 -2.92
CA LYS A 332 -38.11 -11.27 -4.28
C LYS A 332 -37.02 -11.04 -5.33
N LYS A 333 -36.30 -9.92 -5.24
CA LYS A 333 -35.30 -9.56 -6.23
C LYS A 333 -33.99 -10.31 -6.01
N ASN A 334 -33.64 -10.64 -4.77
CA ASN A 334 -32.51 -11.52 -4.46
C ASN A 334 -32.71 -12.91 -5.07
N LEU A 335 -33.90 -13.50 -4.99
CA LEU A 335 -34.20 -14.78 -5.65
C LEU A 335 -34.05 -14.70 -7.18
N GLU A 336 -34.38 -13.56 -7.79
CA GLU A 336 -34.22 -13.34 -9.24
C GLU A 336 -32.76 -13.15 -9.66
N VAL A 337 -31.90 -12.57 -8.80
CA VAL A 337 -30.53 -12.16 -9.16
C VAL A 337 -29.48 -13.15 -8.64
N TYR A 338 -29.70 -13.71 -7.44
CA TYR A 338 -28.74 -14.52 -6.70
C TYR A 338 -29.20 -15.96 -6.47
N GLU A 339 -30.44 -16.30 -6.86
CA GLU A 339 -31.06 -17.60 -6.56
C GLU A 339 -31.13 -17.92 -5.05
N SER A 340 -31.08 -16.89 -4.21
CA SER A 340 -31.08 -16.97 -2.75
C SER A 340 -31.93 -15.85 -2.16
N GLU A 341 -32.57 -16.09 -1.00
CA GLU A 341 -33.34 -15.05 -0.31
C GLU A 341 -32.45 -13.92 0.23
N GLN A 342 -31.22 -14.27 0.61
CA GLN A 342 -30.20 -13.35 1.12
C GLN A 342 -29.07 -13.20 0.08
N PRO A 343 -28.48 -12.00 -0.06
CA PRO A 343 -27.32 -11.85 -0.92
C PRO A 343 -26.14 -12.69 -0.41
N PRO A 344 -25.36 -13.31 -1.31
CA PRO A 344 -24.19 -14.08 -0.94
C PRO A 344 -23.07 -13.16 -0.44
N GLU A 345 -22.27 -13.68 0.49
CA GLU A 345 -21.05 -13.02 0.96
C GLU A 345 -19.96 -12.98 -0.12
N TYR A 346 -19.11 -11.97 -0.04
CA TYR A 346 -17.87 -11.97 -0.81
C TYR A 346 -16.91 -13.01 -0.23
N PRO A 347 -16.37 -13.92 -1.06
CA PRO A 347 -15.43 -14.94 -0.60
C PRO A 347 -14.03 -14.33 -0.49
N VAL A 348 -13.79 -13.49 0.53
CA VAL A 348 -12.49 -12.82 0.75
C VAL A 348 -11.37 -13.82 1.02
N GLU A 349 -11.70 -15.03 1.43
CA GLU A 349 -10.78 -16.17 1.51
C GLU A 349 -10.14 -16.54 0.16
N ASN A 350 -10.73 -16.15 -0.97
CA ASN A 350 -10.14 -16.38 -2.29
C ASN A 350 -9.08 -15.33 -2.67
N ILE A 351 -8.88 -14.30 -1.84
CA ILE A 351 -7.90 -13.25 -2.11
C ILE A 351 -6.50 -13.81 -1.82
N SER A 352 -5.65 -13.86 -2.85
CA SER A 352 -4.31 -14.44 -2.78
C SER A 352 -3.18 -13.41 -2.78
N SER A 353 -3.47 -12.14 -3.10
CA SER A 353 -2.50 -11.04 -3.05
C SER A 353 -2.01 -10.78 -1.62
N GLU A 354 -0.81 -10.21 -1.47
CA GLU A 354 -0.28 -9.77 -0.18
C GLU A 354 -1.02 -8.51 0.31
N VAL A 355 -1.75 -8.61 1.42
CA VAL A 355 -2.59 -7.52 1.95
C VAL A 355 -2.07 -6.98 3.28
N HIS A 356 -1.64 -5.72 3.31
CA HIS A 356 -1.30 -5.01 4.55
C HIS A 356 -2.51 -4.19 5.02
N LEU A 357 -2.99 -4.45 6.24
CA LEU A 357 -4.12 -3.77 6.85
C LEU A 357 -3.61 -2.75 7.87
N TRP A 358 -3.86 -1.45 7.63
CA TRP A 358 -3.47 -0.34 8.49
C TRP A 358 -4.70 0.20 9.23
N TYR A 359 -4.72 0.10 10.56
CA TYR A 359 -5.92 0.37 11.36
C TYR A 359 -5.60 1.00 12.72
N ALA A 360 -6.58 1.67 13.34
CA ALA A 360 -6.38 2.46 14.55
C ALA A 360 -7.55 2.35 15.54
N ASP A 361 -7.27 2.58 16.83
CA ASP A 361 -8.24 2.42 17.92
C ASP A 361 -9.36 3.49 17.91
N ASN A 362 -9.06 4.70 17.46
CA ASN A 362 -10.02 5.81 17.46
C ASN A 362 -10.81 5.93 16.14
N ASP A 363 -10.64 4.99 15.21
CA ASP A 363 -11.44 4.92 14.00
C ASP A 363 -12.89 4.49 14.34
N LEU A 364 -13.84 5.39 14.13
CA LEU A 364 -15.26 5.16 14.39
C LEU A 364 -15.99 4.43 13.25
N MET A 365 -15.33 4.29 12.09
CA MET A 365 -15.87 3.62 10.89
C MET A 365 -15.27 2.22 10.73
N ALA A 366 -13.95 2.08 10.83
CA ALA A 366 -13.22 0.81 10.76
C ALA A 366 -12.85 0.32 12.17
N ALA A 367 -13.82 -0.25 12.88
CA ALA A 367 -13.58 -0.75 14.23
C ALA A 367 -12.55 -1.89 14.22
N VAL A 368 -11.65 -1.91 15.22
CA VAL A 368 -10.57 -2.92 15.35
C VAL A 368 -11.13 -4.34 15.28
N GLU A 369 -12.25 -4.60 15.94
CA GLU A 369 -12.90 -5.91 15.95
C GLU A 369 -13.31 -6.36 14.54
N ASP A 370 -13.80 -5.44 13.72
CA ASP A 370 -14.22 -5.73 12.35
C ASP A 370 -13.00 -5.93 11.43
N VAL A 371 -11.93 -5.15 11.62
CA VAL A 371 -10.66 -5.33 10.88
C VAL A 371 -10.04 -6.69 11.20
N LEU A 372 -10.00 -7.09 12.47
CA LEU A 372 -9.47 -8.39 12.89
C LEU A 372 -10.37 -9.54 12.41
N ALA A 373 -11.68 -9.36 12.39
CA ALA A 373 -12.61 -10.34 11.83
C ALA A 373 -12.39 -10.55 10.32
N LEU A 374 -12.16 -9.47 9.56
CA LEU A 374 -11.77 -9.55 8.15
C LEU A 374 -10.42 -10.23 7.99
N ALA A 375 -9.42 -9.80 8.76
CA ALA A 375 -8.08 -10.36 8.70
C ALA A 375 -8.09 -11.88 8.86
N ASN A 376 -8.84 -12.40 9.84
CA ASN A 376 -8.94 -13.84 10.08
C ASN A 376 -9.43 -14.67 8.88
N ARG A 377 -10.07 -14.04 7.89
CA ARG A 377 -10.53 -14.69 6.65
C ARG A 377 -9.54 -14.60 5.49
N LEU A 378 -8.56 -13.69 5.54
CA LEU A 378 -7.57 -13.48 4.47
C LEU A 378 -6.38 -14.44 4.63
N HIS A 379 -5.92 -15.07 3.55
CA HIS A 379 -4.81 -16.02 3.60
C HIS A 379 -3.44 -15.36 3.74
N ASN A 380 -3.15 -14.34 2.92
CA ASN A 380 -1.87 -13.63 2.91
C ASN A 380 -2.07 -12.20 3.40
N ARG A 381 -1.70 -11.93 4.65
CA ARG A 381 -1.99 -10.65 5.29
C ARG A 381 -0.96 -10.25 6.34
N GLU A 382 -0.81 -8.94 6.48
CA GLU A 382 -0.09 -8.32 7.59
C GLU A 382 -0.96 -7.27 8.30
N LEU A 383 -0.77 -7.13 9.60
CA LEU A 383 -1.51 -6.21 10.45
C LEU A 383 -0.60 -5.10 10.93
N HIS A 384 -0.98 -3.85 10.66
CA HIS A 384 -0.27 -2.64 11.03
C HIS A 384 -1.19 -1.77 11.89
N HIS A 385 -1.04 -1.88 13.21
CA HIS A 385 -1.82 -1.08 14.16
C HIS A 385 -1.11 0.25 14.42
N MET A 386 -1.85 1.36 14.32
CA MET A 386 -1.29 2.69 14.57
C MET A 386 -1.03 2.87 16.08
N GLU A 387 0.22 3.19 16.44
CA GLU A 387 0.62 3.36 17.85
C GLU A 387 -0.06 4.57 18.53
N ASP A 388 -0.42 5.60 17.77
CA ASP A 388 -1.13 6.76 18.31
C ASP A 388 -2.60 6.37 18.60
N PRO A 389 -3.02 6.34 19.88
CA PRO A 389 -4.37 5.93 20.26
C PRO A 389 -5.45 6.90 19.79
N MET A 390 -5.08 8.10 19.35
CA MET A 390 -6.02 9.10 18.81
C MET A 390 -6.14 9.05 17.29
N TRP A 391 -5.34 8.21 16.60
CA TRP A 391 -5.37 8.08 15.15
C TRP A 391 -6.75 7.65 14.67
N ASP A 392 -7.35 8.45 13.78
CA ASP A 392 -8.73 8.27 13.33
C ASP A 392 -8.84 7.92 11.83
N HIS A 393 -10.08 7.87 11.33
CA HIS A 393 -10.38 7.49 9.96
C HIS A 393 -9.78 8.45 8.91
N GLY A 394 -9.75 9.75 9.19
CA GLY A 394 -9.28 10.79 8.28
C GLY A 394 -7.76 10.94 8.30
N ASP A 395 -7.12 10.59 9.42
CA ASP A 395 -5.68 10.71 9.62
C ASP A 395 -4.86 9.93 8.57
N PHE A 396 -5.36 8.79 8.10
CA PHE A 396 -4.70 7.99 7.06
C PHE A 396 -4.49 8.72 5.73
N ALA A 397 -5.24 9.80 5.48
CA ALA A 397 -5.11 10.60 4.27
C ALA A 397 -4.58 12.02 4.54
N LEU A 398 -4.94 12.62 5.68
CA LEU A 398 -4.79 14.07 5.90
C LEU A 398 -3.97 14.45 7.15
N ASN A 399 -3.48 13.48 7.92
CA ASN A 399 -2.69 13.78 9.11
C ASN A 399 -1.38 14.49 8.72
N LYS A 400 -1.01 15.53 9.47
CA LYS A 400 0.24 16.28 9.22
C LYS A 400 1.53 15.46 9.41
N GLU A 401 1.47 14.34 10.14
CA GLU A 401 2.58 13.40 10.35
C GLU A 401 2.40 12.09 9.56
N VAL A 402 1.43 12.04 8.62
CA VAL A 402 1.15 10.83 7.80
C VAL A 402 2.37 10.32 7.07
N ARG A 403 3.29 11.22 6.68
CA ARG A 403 4.55 10.86 6.05
C ARG A 403 5.34 9.84 6.88
N LYS A 404 5.61 10.17 8.13
CA LYS A 404 6.48 9.42 9.03
C LYS A 404 5.86 8.09 9.43
N TYR A 405 4.58 8.11 9.79
CA TYR A 405 3.91 6.97 10.41
C TYR A 405 3.25 6.02 9.42
N LEU A 406 2.98 6.46 8.19
CA LEU A 406 2.27 5.67 7.20
C LEU A 406 2.99 5.64 5.84
N ASN A 407 3.25 6.79 5.23
CA ASN A 407 3.72 6.82 3.84
C ASN A 407 5.14 6.24 3.67
N GLU A 408 6.10 6.61 4.52
CA GLU A 408 7.47 6.07 4.46
C GLU A 408 7.51 4.55 4.72
N PRO A 409 6.82 4.01 5.75
CA PRO A 409 6.68 2.55 5.92
C PRO A 409 6.08 1.84 4.70
N VAL A 410 4.99 2.38 4.13
CA VAL A 410 4.34 1.80 2.94
C VAL A 410 5.28 1.78 1.74
N ILE A 411 5.99 2.88 1.48
CA ILE A 411 6.97 2.98 0.39
C ILE A 411 8.11 1.97 0.61
N THR A 412 8.58 1.82 1.85
CA THR A 412 9.65 0.87 2.20
C THR A 412 9.24 -0.56 1.85
N ILE A 413 8.03 -0.97 2.26
CA ILE A 413 7.49 -2.31 1.94
C ILE A 413 7.38 -2.51 0.43
N MET A 414 6.86 -1.53 -0.31
CA MET A 414 6.78 -1.64 -1.77
C MET A 414 8.15 -1.75 -2.42
N MET A 415 9.13 -0.98 -1.95
CA MET A 415 10.51 -1.05 -2.46
C MET A 415 11.16 -2.40 -2.15
N GLU A 416 11.00 -2.93 -0.93
CA GLU A 416 11.48 -4.25 -0.55
C GLU A 416 10.84 -5.36 -1.39
N PHE A 417 9.55 -5.24 -1.71
CA PHE A 417 8.87 -6.15 -2.64
C PHE A 417 9.47 -6.08 -4.05
N GLU A 418 9.74 -4.88 -4.58
CA GLU A 418 10.34 -4.71 -5.91
C GLU A 418 11.81 -5.14 -5.95
N GLU A 419 12.57 -4.96 -4.88
CA GLU A 419 13.95 -5.43 -4.76
C GLU A 419 14.01 -6.95 -4.64
N SER A 420 13.21 -7.55 -3.75
CA SER A 420 13.14 -9.01 -3.62
C SER A 420 12.60 -9.69 -4.88
N ASN A 421 11.67 -9.07 -5.61
CA ASN A 421 11.23 -9.60 -6.90
C ASN A 421 12.17 -9.31 -8.06
N LYS A 422 13.02 -8.28 -7.99
CA LYS A 422 14.16 -8.17 -8.91
C LYS A 422 15.17 -9.27 -8.62
N GLU A 423 15.44 -9.59 -7.36
CA GLU A 423 16.27 -10.74 -6.99
C GLU A 423 15.59 -12.08 -7.33
N PHE A 424 14.26 -12.16 -7.27
CA PHE A 424 13.47 -13.31 -7.69
C PHE A 424 13.40 -13.46 -9.20
N GLU A 425 13.17 -12.40 -9.98
CA GLU A 425 13.26 -12.44 -11.44
C GLU A 425 14.69 -12.65 -11.90
N VAL A 426 15.69 -12.06 -11.25
CA VAL A 426 17.10 -12.39 -11.51
C VAL A 426 17.39 -13.84 -11.12
N SER A 427 16.78 -14.42 -10.08
CA SER A 427 16.98 -15.83 -9.71
C SER A 427 16.12 -16.83 -10.49
N VAL A 428 14.95 -16.45 -11.01
CA VAL A 428 14.07 -17.24 -11.88
C VAL A 428 14.50 -17.14 -13.34
N ILE A 429 14.98 -15.98 -13.79
CA ILE A 429 15.75 -15.85 -15.05
C ILE A 429 17.13 -16.51 -14.88
N ALA A 430 17.70 -16.58 -13.66
CA ALA A 430 18.84 -17.45 -13.39
C ALA A 430 18.50 -18.95 -13.29
N VAL A 431 17.22 -19.33 -13.43
CA VAL A 431 16.78 -20.74 -13.50
C VAL A 431 16.07 -21.08 -14.82
N GLU A 432 15.76 -20.10 -15.70
CA GLU A 432 15.32 -20.35 -17.08
C GLU A 432 16.50 -20.66 -18.00
N VAL A 433 17.08 -21.86 -17.91
CA VAL A 433 17.84 -22.61 -18.94
C VAL A 433 19.09 -21.94 -19.57
N SER A 434 19.23 -20.61 -19.58
CA SER A 434 20.32 -19.84 -20.16
C SER A 434 21.40 -19.51 -19.13
N ALA A 435 21.10 -19.29 -17.84
CA ALA A 435 22.14 -19.14 -16.81
C ALA A 435 22.77 -20.49 -16.41
N LEU A 436 22.05 -21.61 -16.56
CA LEU A 436 22.66 -22.95 -16.60
C LEU A 436 23.46 -23.18 -17.90
N ALA A 437 23.38 -22.33 -18.91
CA ALA A 437 24.14 -22.45 -20.16
C ALA A 437 25.29 -21.41 -20.28
N GLU A 438 25.14 -20.22 -19.70
CA GLU A 438 26.15 -19.15 -19.62
C GLU A 438 27.03 -19.35 -18.38
N GLY A 439 26.45 -19.78 -17.25
CA GLY A 439 27.17 -20.25 -16.08
C GLY A 439 27.91 -21.56 -16.31
N PHE A 440 27.38 -22.55 -17.06
CA PHE A 440 28.19 -23.71 -17.51
C PHE A 440 29.10 -23.39 -18.71
N GLY A 441 28.90 -22.25 -19.37
CA GLY A 441 29.77 -21.76 -20.44
C GLY A 441 31.05 -21.12 -19.91
N GLU A 442 30.99 -20.50 -18.73
CA GLU A 442 32.12 -19.86 -18.04
C GLU A 442 32.51 -20.53 -16.71
N GLN A 443 31.71 -21.45 -16.19
CA GLN A 443 32.05 -22.33 -15.06
C GLN A 443 32.11 -23.80 -15.49
N PRO A 444 33.15 -24.53 -15.06
CA PRO A 444 34.22 -24.06 -14.19
C PRO A 444 35.16 -23.12 -14.95
N ALA A 445 35.46 -21.96 -14.34
CA ALA A 445 36.63 -21.19 -14.74
C ALA A 445 37.81 -22.17 -14.71
N GLY A 446 38.54 -22.28 -15.82
CA GLY A 446 39.55 -23.33 -15.99
C GLY A 446 40.50 -23.39 -14.81
N CYS A 447 40.52 -24.53 -14.10
CA CYS A 447 41.46 -24.78 -13.02
C CYS A 447 42.60 -25.68 -13.54
N SER A 448 43.74 -25.66 -12.85
CA SER A 448 44.83 -26.56 -13.19
C SER A 448 44.42 -28.00 -12.85
N THR A 449 44.70 -28.97 -13.72
CA THR A 449 44.54 -30.39 -13.37
C THR A 449 45.34 -30.76 -12.12
N ASN A 450 46.45 -30.06 -11.85
CA ASN A 450 47.22 -30.26 -10.62
C ASN A 450 46.44 -29.79 -9.38
N GLN A 451 45.54 -28.81 -9.46
CA GLN A 451 44.70 -28.44 -8.31
C GLN A 451 43.73 -29.57 -7.95
N ILE A 452 43.08 -30.17 -8.95
CA ILE A 452 42.19 -31.32 -8.73
C ILE A 452 42.98 -32.52 -8.18
N LEU A 453 44.14 -32.82 -8.77
CA LEU A 453 45.01 -33.90 -8.30
C LEU A 453 45.51 -33.66 -6.87
N HIS A 454 45.75 -32.40 -6.49
CA HIS A 454 46.18 -32.06 -5.14
C HIS A 454 45.08 -32.36 -4.12
N TYR A 455 43.84 -31.95 -4.38
CA TYR A 455 42.71 -32.30 -3.50
C TYR A 455 42.53 -33.81 -3.35
N MET A 456 42.72 -34.58 -4.43
CA MET A 456 42.71 -36.05 -4.35
C MET A 456 43.86 -36.60 -3.50
N GLN A 457 45.06 -36.01 -3.58
CA GLN A 457 46.20 -36.40 -2.74
C GLN A 457 45.95 -36.07 -1.25
N GLU A 458 45.32 -34.94 -0.95
CA GLU A 458 44.95 -34.57 0.42
C GLU A 458 43.90 -35.53 0.97
N GLN A 459 42.86 -35.83 0.19
CA GLN A 459 41.83 -36.81 0.57
C GLN A 459 42.42 -38.21 0.79
N GLN A 460 43.30 -38.68 -0.10
CA GLN A 460 43.93 -40.00 0.02
C GLN A 460 44.92 -40.07 1.18
N SER A 461 45.68 -38.99 1.40
CA SER A 461 46.70 -38.96 2.44
C SER A 461 46.12 -38.66 3.82
N GLY A 462 44.93 -38.05 3.90
CA GLY A 462 44.29 -37.59 5.14
C GLY A 462 44.98 -36.39 5.79
N HIS A 463 45.86 -35.68 5.08
CA HIS A 463 46.56 -34.51 5.61
C HIS A 463 46.57 -33.36 4.61
N PHE A 464 46.46 -32.15 5.14
CA PHE A 464 46.63 -30.89 4.41
C PHE A 464 48.13 -30.59 4.24
N ARG A 465 48.68 -30.83 3.04
CA ARG A 465 50.14 -30.86 2.79
C ARG A 465 50.51 -30.39 1.39
N LEU A 466 51.79 -30.11 1.14
CA LEU A 466 52.26 -29.70 -0.20
C LEU A 466 51.98 -30.77 -1.28
N TYR A 467 51.92 -30.36 -2.55
CA TYR A 467 51.67 -31.26 -3.68
C TYR A 467 52.71 -32.39 -3.76
N ASP A 468 52.25 -33.63 -3.92
CA ASP A 468 53.09 -34.82 -4.09
C ASP A 468 53.47 -35.01 -5.57
N TYR A 469 54.76 -34.88 -5.86
CA TYR A 469 55.31 -35.04 -7.22
C TYR A 469 55.93 -36.44 -7.46
N GLY A 470 55.77 -37.37 -6.50
CA GLY A 470 56.40 -38.68 -6.46
C GLY A 470 57.77 -38.65 -5.77
N THR A 471 58.15 -39.80 -5.20
CA THR A 471 59.32 -39.98 -4.29
C THR A 471 60.59 -39.27 -4.76
N ARG A 472 60.98 -39.46 -6.03
CA ARG A 472 62.22 -38.87 -6.57
C ARG A 472 62.17 -37.35 -6.57
N LYS A 473 61.07 -36.76 -7.05
CA LYS A 473 60.91 -35.30 -7.13
C LYS A 473 60.70 -34.68 -5.76
N ASN A 474 60.01 -35.37 -4.85
CA ASN A 474 59.86 -34.92 -3.46
C ASN A 474 61.20 -34.89 -2.73
N LEU A 475 62.06 -35.90 -2.91
CA LEU A 475 63.42 -35.89 -2.33
C LEU A 475 64.27 -34.74 -2.89
N GLU A 476 64.10 -34.39 -4.17
CA GLU A 476 64.77 -33.25 -4.79
C GLU A 476 64.29 -31.92 -4.20
N MET A 477 62.96 -31.73 -4.10
CA MET A 477 62.32 -30.46 -3.71
C MET A 477 62.20 -30.26 -2.20
N TYR A 478 61.70 -31.26 -1.48
CA TYR A 478 61.35 -31.19 -0.06
C TYR A 478 62.36 -31.88 0.86
N LYS A 479 63.35 -32.58 0.28
CA LYS A 479 64.31 -33.43 1.03
C LYS A 479 63.64 -34.53 1.86
N SER A 480 62.44 -34.93 1.44
CA SER A 480 61.61 -35.96 2.07
C SER A 480 60.91 -36.77 0.98
N GLU A 481 60.66 -38.05 1.22
CA GLU A 481 59.89 -38.90 0.29
C GLU A 481 58.42 -38.47 0.21
N GLN A 482 57.89 -37.96 1.33
CA GLN A 482 56.53 -37.44 1.46
C GLN A 482 56.57 -35.90 1.56
N PRO A 483 55.62 -35.18 0.94
CA PRO A 483 55.55 -33.73 1.09
C PRO A 483 55.22 -33.33 2.55
N PRO A 484 55.80 -32.22 3.04
CA PRO A 484 55.51 -31.72 4.38
C PRO A 484 54.10 -31.12 4.46
N ASP A 485 53.51 -31.23 5.64
CA ASP A 485 52.20 -30.66 5.97
C ASP A 485 52.27 -29.12 6.03
N TYR A 486 51.16 -28.46 5.71
CA TYR A 486 51.04 -27.03 5.96
C TYR A 486 50.99 -26.78 7.48
N PRO A 487 51.82 -25.86 8.01
CA PRO A 487 51.89 -25.60 9.45
C PRO A 487 50.77 -24.63 9.87
N VAL A 488 49.52 -25.11 9.88
CA VAL A 488 48.34 -24.30 10.25
C VAL A 488 48.41 -23.80 11.70
N GLU A 489 49.18 -24.47 12.55
CA GLU A 489 49.51 -24.04 13.91
C GLU A 489 50.25 -22.69 13.98
N ASN A 490 50.88 -22.25 12.88
CA ASN A 490 51.55 -20.95 12.81
C ASN A 490 50.60 -19.79 12.44
N ILE A 491 49.32 -20.06 12.18
CA ILE A 491 48.36 -19.01 11.83
C ILE A 491 48.06 -18.15 13.05
N THR A 492 48.45 -16.88 12.99
CA THR A 492 48.23 -15.92 14.10
C THR A 492 46.86 -15.24 14.05
N ALA A 493 46.22 -15.20 12.87
CA ALA A 493 44.88 -14.65 12.70
C ALA A 493 43.83 -15.45 13.49
N ILE A 494 42.78 -14.78 13.96
CA ILE A 494 41.61 -15.44 14.54
C ILE A 494 40.81 -16.05 13.39
N VAL A 495 40.75 -17.38 13.32
CA VAL A 495 40.09 -18.10 12.23
C VAL A 495 38.65 -18.45 12.62
N HIS A 496 37.68 -17.88 11.91
CA HIS A 496 36.26 -18.23 12.06
C HIS A 496 35.92 -19.34 11.06
N LEU A 497 35.52 -20.52 11.55
CA LEU A 497 35.13 -21.66 10.73
C LEU A 497 33.61 -21.82 10.75
N TRP A 498 32.98 -21.62 9.59
CA TRP A 498 31.56 -21.86 9.36
C TRP A 498 31.37 -23.24 8.73
N TYR A 499 30.45 -24.04 9.26
CA TYR A 499 30.19 -25.39 8.77
C TYR A 499 28.77 -25.85 9.09
N SER A 500 28.28 -26.85 8.37
CA SER A 500 26.96 -27.46 8.58
C SER A 500 27.07 -28.97 8.68
N LYS A 501 25.97 -29.66 9.02
CA LYS A 501 25.96 -31.13 9.06
C LYS A 501 25.77 -31.79 7.70
N ASN A 502 25.20 -31.08 6.73
CA ASN A 502 24.87 -31.62 5.40
C ASN A 502 25.90 -31.20 4.34
N ASP A 503 26.97 -30.49 4.71
CA ASP A 503 28.10 -30.22 3.84
C ASP A 503 28.94 -31.48 3.62
N VAL A 504 28.79 -32.08 2.42
CA VAL A 504 29.50 -33.29 2.01
C VAL A 504 30.95 -33.05 1.58
N MET A 505 31.33 -31.80 1.31
CA MET A 505 32.70 -31.43 0.91
C MET A 505 33.57 -31.08 2.13
N ALA A 506 32.96 -30.52 3.17
CA ALA A 506 33.60 -30.19 4.44
C ALA A 506 32.87 -30.89 5.60
N ALA A 507 33.07 -32.20 5.70
CA ALA A 507 32.50 -33.00 6.77
C ALA A 507 32.87 -32.44 8.16
N VAL A 508 31.92 -32.53 9.10
CA VAL A 508 32.06 -31.97 10.45
C VAL A 508 33.33 -32.48 11.14
N GLU A 509 33.64 -33.76 10.97
CA GLU A 509 34.82 -34.40 11.56
C GLU A 509 36.13 -33.75 11.06
N ASP A 510 36.21 -33.42 9.78
CA ASP A 510 37.40 -32.83 9.16
C ASP A 510 37.55 -31.35 9.55
N VAL A 511 36.44 -30.61 9.62
CA VAL A 511 36.44 -29.23 10.13
C VAL A 511 36.93 -29.20 11.58
N LEU A 512 36.47 -30.14 12.42
CA LEU A 512 36.92 -30.24 13.81
C LEU A 512 38.39 -30.68 13.92
N ALA A 513 38.87 -31.56 13.03
CA ALA A 513 40.27 -31.95 12.97
C ALA A 513 41.17 -30.76 12.62
N LEU A 514 40.80 -29.94 11.64
CA LEU A 514 41.48 -28.69 11.31
C LEU A 514 41.44 -27.71 12.49
N ALA A 515 40.26 -27.52 13.07
CA ALA A 515 40.06 -26.66 14.23
C ALA A 515 41.03 -27.01 15.36
N ASN A 516 41.21 -28.29 15.69
CA ASN A 516 42.12 -28.71 16.76
C ASN A 516 43.58 -28.30 16.57
N ARG A 517 44.02 -28.06 15.33
CA ARG A 517 45.38 -27.61 15.01
C ARG A 517 45.54 -26.08 14.97
N LEU A 518 44.43 -25.34 14.85
CA LEU A 518 44.46 -23.87 14.80
C LEU A 518 44.57 -23.26 16.21
N PRO A 519 45.52 -22.34 16.46
CA PRO A 519 45.76 -21.77 17.79
C PRO A 519 44.65 -20.79 18.20
N ASN A 520 44.16 -19.96 17.27
CA ASN A 520 43.11 -18.96 17.50
C ASN A 520 41.93 -19.24 16.57
N LYS A 521 40.83 -19.78 17.10
CA LYS A 521 39.68 -20.20 16.30
C LYS A 521 38.34 -19.93 16.96
N VAL A 522 37.30 -19.75 16.13
CA VAL A 522 35.90 -19.68 16.53
C VAL A 522 35.08 -20.56 15.59
N LEU A 523 34.22 -21.41 16.14
CA LEU A 523 33.40 -22.35 15.37
C LEU A 523 31.95 -21.84 15.28
N HIS A 524 31.40 -21.81 14.07
CA HIS A 524 30.02 -21.40 13.77
C HIS A 524 29.33 -22.54 13.03
N GLN A 525 28.46 -23.28 13.73
CA GLN A 525 27.70 -24.36 13.11
C GLN A 525 26.33 -23.84 12.66
N ILE A 526 26.03 -23.98 11.37
CA ILE A 526 24.68 -23.78 10.85
C ILE A 526 23.79 -24.92 11.33
N LYS A 527 22.68 -24.54 11.98
CA LYS A 527 21.74 -25.51 12.58
C LYS A 527 20.74 -26.10 11.61
N ASP A 528 20.54 -25.46 10.45
CA ASP A 528 19.66 -25.98 9.42
C ASP A 528 20.20 -27.33 8.90
N PRO A 529 19.45 -28.43 9.05
CA PRO A 529 19.89 -29.76 8.62
C PRO A 529 19.97 -29.92 7.11
N LYS A 530 19.45 -28.97 6.31
CA LYS A 530 19.52 -29.00 4.85
C LYS A 530 20.68 -28.21 4.26
N TRP A 531 21.39 -27.43 5.07
CA TRP A 531 22.46 -26.54 4.60
C TRP A 531 23.67 -27.33 4.07
N GLU A 532 23.94 -27.22 2.77
CA GLU A 532 24.99 -27.91 2.01
C GLU A 532 26.24 -27.01 1.80
N HIS A 533 27.24 -27.50 1.06
CA HIS A 533 28.50 -26.77 0.83
C HIS A 533 28.29 -25.45 0.09
N ASP A 534 27.56 -25.53 -1.02
CA ASP A 534 27.36 -24.38 -1.91
C ASP A 534 26.44 -23.33 -1.27
N ASP A 535 25.68 -23.69 -0.23
CA ASP A 535 24.82 -22.78 0.51
C ASP A 535 25.60 -21.67 1.23
N PHE A 536 26.88 -21.90 1.56
CA PHE A 536 27.78 -20.87 2.07
C PHE A 536 28.19 -19.81 1.05
N ALA A 537 27.76 -19.94 -0.21
CA ALA A 537 27.96 -18.94 -1.26
C ALA A 537 26.66 -18.55 -1.98
N LEU A 538 25.72 -19.49 -2.12
CA LEU A 538 24.59 -19.39 -3.05
C LEU A 538 23.21 -19.45 -2.36
N ASN A 539 23.13 -19.74 -1.06
CA ASN A 539 21.84 -19.86 -0.39
C ASN A 539 21.14 -18.51 -0.23
N LEU A 540 19.83 -18.45 -0.44
CA LEU A 540 19.04 -17.21 -0.32
C LEU A 540 19.03 -16.65 1.11
N GLU A 541 19.16 -17.51 2.13
CA GLU A 541 19.20 -17.10 3.54
C GLU A 541 20.63 -16.83 4.05
N ILE A 542 21.66 -16.90 3.18
CA ILE A 542 23.07 -16.68 3.55
C ILE A 542 23.29 -15.33 4.25
N ARG A 543 22.49 -14.31 3.91
CA ARG A 543 22.54 -12.98 4.50
C ARG A 543 22.45 -13.07 6.03
N ASP A 544 21.43 -13.76 6.54
CA ASP A 544 21.11 -13.78 7.96
C ASP A 544 21.93 -14.84 8.70
N TYR A 545 22.15 -15.97 8.06
CA TYR A 545 22.85 -17.09 8.69
C TYR A 545 24.36 -16.88 8.73
N VAL A 546 24.98 -16.27 7.71
CA VAL A 546 26.45 -16.19 7.58
C VAL A 546 26.94 -14.75 7.45
N ASN A 547 26.46 -14.00 6.46
CA ASN A 547 27.08 -12.71 6.09
C ASN A 547 26.93 -11.65 7.18
N LYS A 548 25.73 -11.48 7.75
CA LYS A 548 25.48 -10.49 8.79
C LYS A 548 26.31 -10.80 10.06
N PRO A 549 26.33 -12.03 10.61
CA PRO A 549 27.26 -12.39 11.68
C PRO A 549 28.73 -12.11 11.36
N VAL A 550 29.19 -12.41 10.13
CA VAL A 550 30.57 -12.13 9.70
C VAL A 550 30.87 -10.63 9.73
N VAL A 551 29.98 -9.79 9.21
CA VAL A 551 30.12 -8.32 9.24
C VAL A 551 30.17 -7.82 10.68
N GLU A 552 29.28 -8.31 11.55
CA GLU A 552 29.26 -7.94 12.98
C GLU A 552 30.56 -8.32 13.70
N ILE A 553 31.13 -9.49 13.40
CA ILE A 553 32.43 -9.92 13.93
C ILE A 553 33.54 -8.95 13.51
N ILE A 554 33.60 -8.61 12.22
CA ILE A 554 34.61 -7.69 11.67
C ILE A 554 34.49 -6.31 12.32
N GLN A 555 33.27 -5.77 12.40
CA GLN A 555 33.00 -4.46 13.02
C GLN A 555 33.40 -4.44 14.51
N ASN A 556 33.07 -5.50 15.25
CA ASN A 556 33.45 -5.61 16.66
C ASN A 556 34.96 -5.71 16.84
N PHE A 557 35.66 -6.43 15.98
CA PHE A 557 37.12 -6.52 16.01
C PHE A 557 37.78 -5.15 15.78
N GLU A 558 37.32 -4.40 14.76
CA GLU A 558 37.84 -3.06 14.48
C GLU A 558 37.53 -2.08 15.61
N ARG A 559 36.35 -2.17 16.24
CA ARG A 559 36.02 -1.35 17.42
C ARG A 559 36.97 -1.62 18.59
N ILE A 560 37.18 -2.88 18.97
CA ILE A 560 38.05 -3.26 20.09
C ILE A 560 39.50 -2.82 19.82
N LYS A 561 39.96 -2.97 18.58
CA LYS A 561 41.30 -2.53 18.17
C LYS A 561 41.50 -1.02 18.24
N ASN A 562 40.44 -0.23 18.09
CA ASN A 562 40.49 1.23 18.21
C ASN A 562 40.39 1.73 19.67
N GLU A 563 40.02 0.87 20.62
CA GLU A 563 39.91 1.18 22.05
C GLU A 563 41.15 0.76 22.88
N ILE A 564 42.07 0.00 22.27
CA ILE A 564 43.36 -0.44 22.83
C ILE A 564 44.50 0.35 22.18
#